data_AF-A0A7K2AQM0-F1
#
_entry.id   AF-A0A7K2AQM0-F1
#
_cell.length_a   1.000
_cell.length_b   1.000
_cell.length_c   1.000
_cell.angle_alpha   90.00
_cell.angle_beta   90.00
_cell.angle_gamma   90.00
#
_symmetry.space_group_name_H-M   'P 1'
#
loop_
_entity.id
_entity.type
_entity.pdbx_description
1 polymer ?
#
loop_
_entity_poly.entity_id
_entity_poly.type
_entity_poly.pdbx_seq_one_letter_code
_entity_poly.pdbx_strand_id
1 'polypeptide(L)' 'SSDTKYESGTGWPSFWEALDPEAVEIHTDRSFGMVREEAVCANCGAHLGHRFPDGPQPTGDRYCMNSASLRLERAAD' A
#
# COMPACT_ATOMS: atom_id res chain seq x y z
N SER A 1 7.62 0.05 6.30
CA SER A 1 8.39 -0.92 7.11
C SER A 1 7.51 -2.12 7.45
N SER A 2 8.05 -3.23 7.98
CA SER A 2 7.20 -4.25 8.64
C SER A 2 6.49 -3.69 9.87
N ASP A 3 7.02 -2.62 10.49
CA ASP A 3 6.42 -1.96 11.65
C ASP A 3 5.05 -1.35 11.37
N THR A 4 4.79 -1.01 10.10
CA THR A 4 3.52 -0.45 9.67
C THR A 4 2.54 -1.51 9.15
N LYS A 5 2.97 -2.78 9.07
CA LYS A 5 2.14 -3.90 8.62
C LYS A 5 1.14 -4.28 9.70
N TYR A 6 -0.09 -4.58 9.31
CA TYR A 6 -1.11 -5.12 10.21
C TYR A 6 -2.05 -6.11 9.50
N GLU A 7 -2.82 -6.87 10.28
CA GLU A 7 -3.82 -7.81 9.78
C GLU A 7 -5.17 -7.09 9.60
N SER A 8 -5.49 -6.75 8.34
CA SER A 8 -6.73 -6.05 7.98
C SER A 8 -7.93 -6.97 7.74
N GLY A 9 -7.69 -8.28 7.59
CA GLY A 9 -8.73 -9.27 7.26
C GLY A 9 -9.19 -9.23 5.80
N THR A 10 -8.54 -8.45 4.93
CA THR A 10 -9.00 -8.27 3.53
C THR A 10 -8.51 -9.34 2.58
N GLY A 11 -7.49 -10.13 2.97
CA GLY A 11 -6.84 -11.11 2.11
C GLY A 11 -5.57 -10.61 1.42
N TRP A 12 -5.19 -9.34 1.61
CA TRP A 12 -3.96 -8.75 1.06
C TRP A 12 -3.08 -8.14 2.16
N PRO A 13 -1.74 -8.18 2.02
CA PRO A 13 -0.83 -7.42 2.85
C PRO A 13 -1.27 -5.97 2.99
N SER A 14 -1.40 -5.52 4.24
CA SER A 14 -1.90 -4.19 4.56
C SER A 14 -0.92 -3.45 5.46
N PHE A 15 -0.68 -2.18 5.13
CA PHE A 15 0.18 -1.26 5.88
C PHE A 15 -0.58 0.03 6.15
N TRP A 16 -0.32 0.71 7.26
CA TRP A 16 -0.98 1.99 7.54
C TRP A 16 -0.19 3.22 7.06
N GLU A 17 1.07 3.02 6.67
CA GLU A 17 1.94 4.07 6.12
C GLU A 17 3.01 3.43 5.20
N ALA A 18 3.41 4.17 4.17
CA ALA A 18 4.53 3.84 3.32
C ALA A 18 5.87 3.94 4.07
N LEU A 19 6.93 3.30 3.59
CA LEU A 19 8.26 3.46 4.22
C LEU A 19 8.79 4.89 4.07
N ASP A 20 8.52 5.49 2.91
CA ASP A 20 8.87 6.86 2.54
C ASP A 20 7.66 7.43 1.78
N PRO A 21 7.13 8.62 2.17
CA PRO A 21 6.05 9.29 1.45
C PRO A 21 6.34 9.52 -0.04
N GLU A 22 7.60 9.65 -0.44
CA GLU A 22 8.00 9.86 -1.84
C GLU A 22 8.16 8.56 -2.64
N ALA A 23 8.19 7.39 -1.98
CA ALA A 23 8.38 6.11 -2.67
C ALA A 23 7.11 5.57 -3.34
N VAL A 24 5.93 6.10 -2.96
CA VAL A 24 4.63 5.67 -3.45
C VAL A 24 3.87 6.87 -4.00
N GLU A 25 3.51 6.79 -5.29
CA GLU A 25 2.62 7.76 -5.91
C GLU A 25 1.17 7.27 -5.86
N ILE A 26 0.25 8.21 -5.70
CA ILE A 26 -1.18 7.93 -5.66
C ILE A 26 -1.87 8.50 -6.90
N HIS A 27 -2.54 7.63 -7.65
CA HIS A 27 -3.27 7.97 -8.88
C HIS A 27 -4.75 7.65 -8.74
N THR A 28 -5.61 8.39 -9.42
CA THR A 28 -7.05 8.08 -9.44
C THR A 28 -7.33 6.91 -10.39
N ASP A 29 -7.84 5.80 -9.85
CA ASP A 29 -8.30 4.64 -10.60
C ASP A 29 -9.82 4.65 -10.75
N ARG A 30 -10.29 4.64 -12.01
CA ARG A 30 -11.72 4.62 -12.39
C ARG A 30 -12.20 3.28 -12.96
N SER A 31 -11.40 2.23 -12.80
CA SER A 31 -11.74 0.89 -13.29
C SER A 31 -12.98 0.32 -12.58
N PHE A 32 -13.66 -0.61 -13.26
CA PHE A 32 -14.83 -1.33 -12.75
C PHE A 32 -16.00 -0.45 -12.28
N GLY A 33 -16.08 0.80 -12.74
CA GLY A 33 -17.12 1.75 -12.33
C GLY A 33 -16.97 2.28 -10.90
N MET A 34 -15.80 2.10 -10.29
CA MET A 34 -15.45 2.62 -8.97
C MET A 34 -14.53 3.83 -9.09
N VAL A 35 -14.35 4.60 -8.00
CA VAL A 35 -13.29 5.61 -7.88
C VAL A 35 -12.43 5.23 -6.69
N ARG A 36 -11.17 4.90 -6.94
CA ARG A 36 -10.20 4.46 -5.94
C ARG A 36 -8.87 5.20 -6.11
N GLU A 37 -8.03 5.09 -5.10
CA GLU A 37 -6.67 5.61 -5.12
C GLU A 37 -5.69 4.46 -5.36
N GLU A 38 -5.16 4.37 -6.57
CA GLU A 38 -4.13 3.40 -6.94
C GLU A 38 -2.78 3.84 -6.36
N ALA A 39 -2.06 2.90 -5.76
CA ALA A 39 -0.70 3.07 -5.29
C ALA A 39 0.28 2.45 -6.28
N VAL A 40 1.23 3.25 -6.77
CA VAL A 40 2.29 2.81 -7.70
C VAL A 40 3.67 3.14 -7.15
N CYS A 41 4.69 2.40 -7.56
CA CYS A 41 6.06 2.72 -7.23
C CYS A 41 6.49 4.02 -7.94
N ALA A 42 6.88 5.05 -7.18
CA ALA A 42 7.27 6.35 -7.75
C ALA A 42 8.48 6.24 -8.70
N ASN A 43 9.37 5.27 -8.48
CA ASN A 43 10.60 5.12 -9.26
C ASN A 43 10.40 4.42 -10.61
N CYS A 44 9.45 3.47 -10.71
CA CYS A 44 9.30 2.65 -11.93
C CYS A 44 7.86 2.56 -12.47
N GLY A 45 6.88 3.14 -11.79
CA GLY A 45 5.47 3.09 -12.16
C GLY A 45 4.81 1.72 -12.01
N ALA A 46 5.47 0.73 -11.40
CA ALA A 46 4.87 -0.59 -11.18
C ALA A 46 3.66 -0.50 -10.24
N HIS A 47 2.58 -1.21 -10.60
CA HIS A 47 1.38 -1.31 -9.78
C HIS A 47 1.69 -2.05 -8.47
N LEU A 48 1.37 -1.41 -7.34
CA LEU A 48 1.53 -1.99 -6.01
C LEU A 48 0.18 -2.46 -5.46
N GLY A 49 -0.85 -1.62 -5.57
CA GLY A 49 -2.19 -1.90 -5.05
C GLY A 49 -3.03 -0.63 -4.96
N HIS A 50 -3.74 -0.46 -3.84
CA HIS A 50 -4.59 0.71 -3.61
C HIS A 50 -4.46 1.25 -2.17
N ARG A 51 -4.72 2.54 -1.99
CA ARG A 51 -4.89 3.19 -0.69
C ARG A 51 -6.39 3.37 -0.41
N PHE A 52 -6.77 3.13 0.84
CA PHE A 52 -8.14 3.32 1.33
C PHE A 52 -8.14 4.11 2.64
N PRO A 53 -9.13 4.98 2.90
CA PRO A 53 -9.22 5.76 4.13
C PRO A 53 -9.92 4.99 5.28
N ASP A 54 -9.63 3.69 5.40
CA ASP A 54 -10.22 2.76 6.37
C ASP A 54 -9.17 2.05 7.24
N GLY A 55 -7.99 2.67 7.38
CA GLY A 55 -6.88 2.16 8.17
C GLY A 55 -6.94 2.52 9.65
N PRO A 56 -6.01 1.97 10.45
CA PRO A 56 -5.87 2.32 11.86
C PRO A 56 -5.25 3.71 12.04
N GLN A 57 -5.32 4.23 13.27
CA GLN A 57 -4.49 5.34 13.71
C GLN A 57 -2.99 4.96 13.58
N PRO A 58 -2.08 5.92 13.34
CA PRO A 58 -2.29 7.37 13.37
C PRO A 58 -2.75 8.00 12.04
N THR A 59 -2.62 7.31 10.92
CA THR A 59 -2.89 7.89 9.58
C THR A 59 -4.35 7.78 9.18
N GLY A 60 -5.04 6.71 9.60
CA GLY A 60 -6.36 6.35 9.08
C GLY A 60 -6.30 5.76 7.66
N ASP A 61 -5.11 5.57 7.10
CA ASP A 61 -4.91 5.03 5.76
C ASP A 61 -4.60 3.54 5.81
N ARG A 62 -5.09 2.82 4.81
CA ARG A 62 -4.74 1.42 4.54
C ARG A 62 -4.18 1.29 3.14
N TYR A 63 -2.89 1.01 3.08
CA TYR A 63 -2.18 0.59 1.88
C TYR A 63 -2.38 -0.91 1.69
N CYS A 64 -3.34 -1.27 0.84
CA CYS A 64 -3.69 -2.64 0.47
C CYS A 64 -2.87 -3.09 -0.73
N MET A 65 -1.78 -3.82 -0.49
CA MET A 65 -0.76 -4.11 -1.50
C MET A 65 -0.83 -5.56 -2.01
N ASN A 66 -0.54 -5.77 -3.28
CA ASN A 66 -0.36 -7.10 -3.84
C ASN A 66 0.95 -7.70 -3.35
N SER A 67 0.90 -8.89 -2.74
CA SER A 67 2.11 -9.60 -2.30
C SER A 67 3.09 -9.84 -3.45
N ALA A 68 2.57 -10.13 -4.65
CA ALA A 68 3.37 -10.33 -5.86
C ALA A 68 4.14 -9.07 -6.32
N SER A 69 3.72 -7.88 -5.88
CA SER A 69 4.38 -6.61 -6.18
C SER A 69 5.49 -6.27 -5.18
N LEU A 70 5.70 -7.09 -4.14
CA LEU A 70 6.63 -6.83 -3.06
C LEU A 70 7.70 -7.93 -2.95
N ARG A 71 8.93 -7.52 -2.68
CA ARG A 71 10.01 -8.41 -2.24
C ARG A 71 10.37 -8.06 -0.80
N LEU A 72 10.28 -9.05 0.09
CA LEU A 72 10.66 -8.87 1.49
C LEU A 72 12.16 -9.10 1.66
N GLU A 73 12.87 -8.05 2.04
CA GLU A 73 14.21 -8.16 2.60
C GLU A 73 14.12 -8.37 4.11
N ARG A 74 14.78 -9.41 4.63
CA ARG A 74 14.87 -9.63 6.07
C ARG A 74 15.93 -8.70 6.66
N ALA A 75 15.68 -8.18 7.86
CA ALA A 75 16.72 -7.48 8.61
C ALA A 75 17.91 -8.43 8.83
N ALA A 76 19.12 -7.93 8.66
CA ALA A 76 20.33 -8.66 9.03
C ALA A 76 20.38 -8.78 10.57
N ASP A 77 20.82 -9.96 11.04
CA ASP A 77 21.02 -10.23 12.47
C ASP A 77 22.12 -9.36 13.09
#